data_AF-A0A355DH26-F1
#
_entry.id   AF-A0A355DH26-F1
#
_cell.length_a   1.000
_cell.length_b   1.000
_cell.length_c   1.000
_cell.angle_alpha   90.00
_cell.angle_beta   90.00
_cell.angle_gamma   90.00
#
_symmetry.space_group_name_H-M   'P 1'
#
loop_
_entity.id
_entity.type
_entity.pdbx_description
1 polymer ?
#
loop_
_entity_poly.entity_id
_entity_poly.type
_entity_poly.pdbx_seq_one_letter_code
_entity_poly.pdbx_strand_id
1 'polypeptide(L)'
;MGIVDRVDNTADGLVITDYKSGRPPRPGDHDSVLSQVLLYAAAIESDSGERPARARLLYLGKEIVEAEVTAERLATTGGDLADTWSDLGRDCDADEFTTRPG
;
A
#
# COMPACT_ATOMS: atom_id res chain seq x y z
N MET A 1 -1.15 12.19 7.71
CA MET A 1 -1.27 10.72 7.82
C MET A 1 -2.49 10.27 7.05
N GLY A 2 -2.38 9.18 6.29
CA GLY A 2 -3.55 8.58 5.63
C GLY A 2 -4.52 7.95 6.63
N ILE A 3 -5.64 7.44 6.13
CA ILE A 3 -6.66 6.75 6.94
C ILE A 3 -6.70 5.29 6.50
N VAL A 4 -6.54 4.38 7.47
CA VAL A 4 -6.72 2.94 7.27
C VAL A 4 -8.17 2.57 7.54
N ASP A 5 -8.76 1.74 6.69
CA ASP A 5 -10.15 1.29 6.86
C ASP A 5 -10.33 0.37 8.08
N ARG A 6 -9.44 -0.62 8.24
CA ARG A 6 -9.48 -1.57 9.36
C ARG A 6 -8.11 -2.12 9.71
N VAL A 7 -7.84 -2.23 11.01
CA VAL A 7 -6.72 -3.01 11.57
C VAL A 7 -7.30 -4.06 12.51
N ASP A 8 -7.01 -5.33 12.25
CA ASP A 8 -7.40 -6.44 13.12
C ASP A 8 -6.19 -6.92 13.93
N ASN A 9 -6.40 -7.24 15.20
CA ASN A 9 -5.42 -7.98 15.99
C ASN A 9 -5.75 -9.48 15.91
N THR A 10 -4.84 -10.27 15.35
CA THR A 10 -5.01 -11.71 15.15
C THR A 10 -3.93 -12.48 15.92
N ALA A 11 -4.07 -13.80 16.01
CA ALA A 11 -3.05 -14.64 16.66
C ALA A 11 -1.67 -14.55 15.97
N ASP A 12 -1.65 -14.22 14.66
CA ASP A 12 -0.43 -14.10 13.86
C ASP A 12 0.16 -12.67 13.88
N GLY A 13 -0.52 -11.70 14.50
CA GLY A 13 -0.16 -10.27 14.50
C GLY A 13 -1.22 -9.38 13.85
N LEU A 14 -0.88 -8.09 13.66
CA LEU A 14 -1.80 -7.12 13.06
C LEU A 14 -2.06 -7.41 11.59
N VAL A 15 -3.30 -7.29 11.16
CA VAL A 15 -3.71 -7.40 9.76
C VAL A 15 -4.37 -6.10 9.34
N ILE A 16 -3.79 -5.43 8.35
CA ILE A 16 -4.38 -4.23 7.75
C ILE A 16 -5.28 -4.66 6.61
N THR A 17 -6.53 -4.19 6.63
CA THR A 17 -7.50 -4.46 5.58
C THR A 17 -8.03 -3.16 4.99
N ASP A 18 -8.03 -3.06 3.66
CA ASP A 18 -8.70 -2.01 2.89
C ASP A 18 -9.85 -2.64 2.09
N TYR A 19 -11.01 -1.97 2.07
CA TYR A 19 -12.21 -2.46 1.40
C TYR A 19 -12.35 -1.88 0.00
N LYS A 20 -12.55 -2.76 -0.99
CA LYS A 20 -12.82 -2.35 -2.37
C LYS A 20 -14.18 -2.88 -2.85
N SER A 21 -15.01 -2.00 -3.41
CA SER A 21 -16.28 -2.38 -4.06
C SER A 21 -16.11 -2.77 -5.55
N GLY A 22 -14.96 -2.44 -6.13
CA GLY A 22 -14.64 -2.62 -7.54
C GLY A 22 -14.41 -4.07 -7.98
N ARG A 23 -13.93 -4.23 -9.21
CA ARG A 23 -13.51 -5.54 -9.74
C ARG A 23 -12.17 -5.93 -9.12
N PRO A 24 -12.00 -7.19 -8.66
CA PRO A 24 -10.69 -7.67 -8.25
C PRO A 24 -9.66 -7.60 -9.39
N PRO A 25 -8.38 -7.40 -9.05
CA PRO A 25 -7.28 -7.38 -10.00
C PRO A 25 -7.13 -8.75 -10.67
N ARG A 26 -6.35 -8.82 -11.75
CA ARG A 26 -5.87 -10.11 -12.26
C ARG A 26 -4.70 -10.56 -11.39
N PRO A 27 -4.39 -11.86 -11.31
CA PRO A 27 -3.27 -12.37 -10.51
C PRO A 27 -1.93 -11.67 -10.76
N GLY A 28 -1.66 -11.25 -12.01
CA GLY A 28 -0.42 -10.52 -12.36
C GLY A 28 -0.35 -9.08 -11.83
N ASP A 29 -1.45 -8.51 -11.39
CA ASP A 29 -1.53 -7.11 -10.91
C ASP A 29 -1.56 -7.03 -9.37
N HIS A 30 -1.49 -8.16 -8.66
CA HIS A 30 -1.66 -8.23 -7.20
C HIS A 30 -0.63 -7.38 -6.45
N ASP A 31 0.65 -7.48 -6.82
CA ASP A 31 1.73 -6.73 -6.14
C ASP A 31 1.53 -5.22 -6.28
N SER A 32 1.12 -4.76 -7.46
CA SER A 32 0.84 -3.35 -7.73
C SER A 32 -0.29 -2.82 -6.85
N VAL A 33 -1.43 -3.52 -6.78
CA VAL A 33 -2.55 -3.06 -5.94
C VAL A 33 -2.27 -3.18 -4.45
N LEU A 34 -1.45 -4.15 -4.03
CA LEU A 34 -1.08 -4.34 -2.63
C LEU A 34 -0.10 -3.29 -2.13
N SER A 35 0.68 -2.64 -3.01
CA SER A 35 1.61 -1.55 -2.64
C SER A 35 0.93 -0.45 -1.80
N GLN A 36 -0.32 -0.09 -2.14
CA GLN A 36 -1.07 0.93 -1.41
C GLN A 36 -1.32 0.52 0.05
N VAL A 37 -1.74 -0.73 0.29
CA VAL A 37 -2.02 -1.21 1.65
C VAL A 37 -0.72 -1.54 2.41
N LEU A 38 0.34 -1.92 1.71
CA LEU A 38 1.69 -2.06 2.27
C LEU A 38 2.26 -0.72 2.76
N LEU A 39 1.91 0.39 2.12
CA LEU A 39 2.31 1.71 2.60
C LEU A 39 1.70 2.03 3.98
N TYR A 40 0.46 1.61 4.22
CA TYR A 40 -0.12 1.71 5.55
C TYR A 40 0.60 0.81 6.55
N ALA A 41 1.04 -0.38 6.14
CA ALA A 41 1.85 -1.24 7.00
C ALA A 41 3.18 -0.61 7.40
N ALA A 42 3.86 0.04 6.45
CA ALA A 42 5.09 0.80 6.72
C ALA A 42 4.82 1.97 7.69
N ALA A 43 3.71 2.68 7.52
CA ALA A 43 3.34 3.79 8.40
C ALA A 43 3.04 3.32 9.83
N ILE A 44 2.32 2.19 9.99
CA ILE A 44 2.07 1.61 11.32
C ILE A 44 3.38 1.16 11.96
N GLU A 45 4.25 0.43 11.24
CA GLU A 45 5.54 0.01 11.80
C GLU A 45 6.39 1.21 12.23
N SER A 46 6.37 2.29 11.45
CA SER A 46 7.14 3.52 11.75
C SER A 46 6.59 4.28 12.97
N ASP A 47 5.28 4.31 13.16
CA ASP A 47 4.61 5.02 14.26
C ASP A 47 4.61 4.21 15.57
N SER A 48 4.31 2.92 15.51
CA SER A 48 4.13 2.06 16.68
C SER A 48 5.35 1.20 17.02
N GLY A 49 6.27 0.97 16.06
CA GLY A 49 7.34 -0.01 16.16
C GLY A 49 6.90 -1.47 15.96
N GLU A 50 5.60 -1.72 15.76
CA GLU A 50 5.04 -3.05 15.52
C GLU A 50 4.78 -3.25 14.04
N ARG A 51 5.47 -4.21 13.42
CA ARG A 51 5.23 -4.58 12.02
C ARG A 51 3.93 -5.41 11.92
N PRO A 52 2.96 -4.98 11.10
CA PRO A 52 1.82 -5.83 10.78
C PRO A 52 2.26 -7.12 10.10
N ALA A 53 1.53 -8.21 10.29
CA ALA A 53 1.85 -9.51 9.70
C ALA A 53 1.34 -9.63 8.25
N ARG A 54 0.18 -9.04 7.96
CA ARG A 54 -0.46 -9.12 6.64
C ARG A 54 -1.08 -7.78 6.21
N ALA A 55 -1.05 -7.55 4.91
CA ALA A 55 -1.75 -6.49 4.23
C ALA A 55 -2.78 -7.10 3.28
N ARG A 56 -4.04 -6.63 3.35
CA ARG A 56 -5.20 -7.26 2.73
C ARG A 56 -6.06 -6.24 1.99
N LEU A 57 -6.48 -6.62 0.79
CA LEU A 57 -7.56 -6.01 0.03
C LEU A 57 -8.76 -6.94 0.04
N LEU A 58 -9.87 -6.49 0.62
CA LEU A 58 -11.13 -7.22 0.65
C LEU A 58 -12.07 -6.67 -0.42
N TYR A 59 -12.28 -7.44 -1.49
CA TYR A 59 -13.25 -7.10 -2.52
C TYR A 59 -14.65 -7.60 -2.11
N LEU A 60 -15.56 -6.66 -1.85
CA LEU A 60 -16.86 -6.94 -1.24
C LEU A 60 -17.67 -7.97 -2.05
N GLY A 61 -18.03 -9.07 -1.39
CA GLY A 61 -18.81 -10.17 -1.98
C GLY A 61 -18.07 -10.99 -3.05
N LYS A 62 -16.75 -10.82 -3.18
CA LYS A 62 -15.93 -11.45 -4.22
C LYS A 62 -14.78 -12.23 -3.59
N GLU A 63 -13.59 -11.64 -3.54
CA GLU A 63 -12.38 -12.32 -3.09
C GLU A 63 -11.52 -11.43 -2.19
N ILE A 64 -10.52 -12.08 -1.60
CA ILE A 64 -9.49 -11.43 -0.79
C ILE A 64 -8.17 -11.56 -1.53
N VAL A 65 -7.48 -10.44 -1.68
CA VAL A 65 -6.10 -10.39 -2.16
C VAL A 65 -5.23 -9.95 -0.98
N GLU A 66 -4.22 -10.72 -0.62
CA GLU A 66 -3.37 -10.41 0.53
C GLU A 66 -1.93 -10.84 0.33
N ALA A 67 -1.03 -10.20 1.06
CA ALA A 67 0.38 -10.59 1.13
C ALA A 67 0.89 -10.49 2.57
N GLU A 68 1.90 -11.32 2.85
CA GLU A 68 2.73 -11.18 4.04
C GLU A 68 3.53 -9.87 3.97
N VAL A 69 3.54 -9.15 5.08
CA VAL A 69 4.30 -7.93 5.24
C VAL A 69 5.72 -8.29 5.65
N THR A 70 6.68 -8.06 4.75
CA THR A 70 8.10 -8.31 4.99
C THR A 70 8.87 -6.99 5.00
N ALA A 71 10.02 -6.95 5.68
CA ALA A 71 10.89 -5.78 5.68
C ALA A 71 11.25 -5.33 4.25
N GLU A 72 11.49 -6.28 3.36
CA GLU A 72 11.81 -6.02 1.95
C GLU A 72 10.67 -5.34 1.21
N ARG A 73 9.42 -5.83 1.36
CA ARG A 73 8.25 -5.19 0.75
C ARG A 73 8.02 -3.78 1.27
N LEU A 74 8.20 -3.57 2.57
CA LEU A 74 8.06 -2.24 3.18
C LEU A 74 9.15 -1.27 2.70
N ALA A 75 10.39 -1.75 2.57
CA ALA A 75 11.49 -0.96 2.02
C ALA A 75 11.22 -0.58 0.56
N THR A 76 10.77 -1.52 -0.28
CA THR A 76 10.41 -1.26 -1.68
C THR A 76 9.28 -0.24 -1.78
N THR A 77 8.15 -0.48 -1.10
CA THR A 77 7.01 0.45 -1.14
C THR A 77 7.35 1.84 -0.59
N GLY A 78 8.17 1.90 0.47
CA GLY A 78 8.67 3.17 1.00
C GLY A 78 9.58 3.92 0.03
N GLY A 79 10.45 3.18 -0.67
CA GLY A 79 11.32 3.71 -1.73
C GLY A 79 10.50 4.27 -2.89
N ASP A 80 9.55 3.51 -3.42
CA ASP A 80 8.69 3.93 -4.53
C ASP A 80 7.92 5.22 -4.19
N LEU A 81 7.44 5.36 -2.94
CA LEU A 81 6.80 6.58 -2.49
C LEU A 81 7.78 7.76 -2.41
N ALA A 82 8.98 7.53 -1.88
CA ALA A 82 10.01 8.57 -1.76
C ALA A 82 10.45 9.08 -3.14
N ASP A 83 10.60 8.18 -4.10
CA ASP A 83 10.91 8.51 -5.50
C ASP A 83 9.77 9.31 -6.13
N THR A 84 8.52 8.83 -6.01
CA THR A 84 7.34 9.55 -6.50
C THR A 84 7.22 10.95 -5.90
N TRP A 85 7.51 11.10 -4.60
CA TRP A 85 7.48 12.40 -3.92
C TRP A 85 8.60 13.33 -4.39
N SER A 86 9.80 12.78 -4.61
CA SER A 86 10.95 13.54 -5.14
C SER A 86 10.68 14.03 -6.56
N ASP A 87 10.07 13.19 -7.39
CA ASP A 87 9.67 13.53 -8.76
C ASP A 87 8.62 14.64 -8.75
N LEU A 88 7.59 14.52 -7.92
CA LEU A 88 6.57 15.56 -7.75
C LEU A 88 7.18 16.90 -7.29
N GLY A 89 8.13 16.87 -6.37
CA GLY A 89 8.84 18.07 -5.92
C GLY A 89 9.57 18.78 -7.06
N ARG A 90 10.27 18.02 -7.91
CA ARG A 90 10.95 18.56 -9.09
C ARG A 90 9.98 19.18 -10.09
N ASP A 91 8.85 18.52 -10.34
CA ASP A 91 7.81 19.02 -11.25
C ASP A 91 7.17 20.31 -10.71
N CYS A 92 6.92 20.39 -9.40
CA CYS A 92 6.44 21.60 -8.74
C CYS A 92 7.46 22.75 -8.80
N ASP A 93 8.75 22.48 -8.59
CA ASP A 93 9.80 23.51 -8.66
C ASP A 93 9.99 24.06 -10.09
N ALA A 94 9.74 23.21 -11.10
CA ALA A 94 9.84 23.57 -12.51
C ALA A 94 8.53 24.12 -13.12
N ASP A 95 7.40 24.00 -12.41
CA ASP A 95 6.03 24.22 -12.91
C ASP A 95 5.74 23.45 -14.22
N GLU A 96 6.31 22.23 -14.35
CA GLU A 96 6.20 21.39 -15.54
C GLU A 96 5.68 19.99 -15.16
N PHE A 97 4.48 19.65 -15.65
CA PHE A 97 3.82 18.37 -15.39
C PHE A 97 3.64 17.60 -16.71
N THR A 98 4.68 16.88 -17.11
CA THR A 98 4.67 16.17 -18.39
C THR A 98 3.63 15.04 -18.37
N THR A 99 2.72 15.05 -19.35
CA THR A 99 1.74 13.97 -19.49
C THR A 99 2.33 12.84 -20.33
N ARG A 100 2.04 11.59 -19.96
CA ARG A 100 2.28 10.42 -20.81
C ARG A 100 0.94 9.95 -21.38
N PRO A 101 0.48 10.49 -22.52
CA PRO A 101 -0.71 9.98 -23.18
C PRO A 101 -0.43 8.56 -23.69
N GLY A 102 -1.22 7.61 -23.21
CA GLY A 102 -1.32 6.23 -23.70
C GLY A 102 -2.72 5.96 -24.21
#